data_AF-D4MR85-F1
#
_entry.id   AF-D4MR85-F1
#
_cell.length_a   1.000
_cell.length_b   1.000
_cell.length_c   1.000
_cell.angle_alpha   90.00
_cell.angle_beta   90.00
_cell.angle_gamma   90.00
#
_symmetry.space_group_name_H-M   'P 1'
#
loop_
_entity.id
_entity.type
_entity.pdbx_description
1 polymer ?
#
loop_
_entity_poly.entity_id
_entity_poly.type
_entity_poly.pdbx_seq_one_letter_code
_entity_poly.pdbx_strand_id
1 'polypeptide(L)' 'MAILNGKKAIIIGDRDGIPGPAIEECVKTAGAEVIYSSTECFV' A
#
# COMPACT_ATOMS: atom_id res chain seq x y z
N MET A 1 -0.53 -19.26 5.11
CA MET A 1 0.44 -18.16 5.02
C MET A 1 -0.22 -16.99 4.32
N ALA A 2 -0.05 -15.76 4.80
CA ALA A 2 -0.59 -14.58 4.13
C ALA A 2 0.08 -14.37 2.77
N ILE A 3 -0.66 -13.86 1.79
CA ILE A 3 -0.29 -13.88 0.35
C ILE A 3 0.96 -13.04 0.03
N LEU A 4 1.28 -12.03 0.84
CA LEU A 4 2.44 -11.15 0.66
C LEU A 4 3.52 -11.33 1.75
N ASN A 5 3.46 -12.41 2.52
CA ASN A 5 4.37 -12.61 3.65
C ASN A 5 5.85 -12.51 3.25
N GLY A 6 6.61 -11.66 3.95
CA GLY A 6 8.05 -11.46 3.71
C GLY A 6 8.40 -10.65 2.46
N LYS A 7 7.40 -10.09 1.77
CA LYS A 7 7.62 -9.17 0.63
C LYS A 7 7.67 -7.72 1.11
N LYS A 8 8.47 -6.92 0.42
CA LYS A 8 8.47 -5.46 0.56
C LYS A 8 7.48 -4.84 -0.42
N ALA A 9 6.76 -3.81 0.00
CA ALA A 9 5.75 -3.13 -0.79
C ALA A 9 6.00 -1.62 -0.83
N ILE A 10 5.86 -1.05 -2.03
CA ILE A 10 5.83 0.38 -2.31
C ILE A 10 4.41 0.70 -2.76
N ILE A 11 3.82 1.75 -2.19
CA ILE A 11 2.43 2.09 -2.39
C ILE A 11 2.34 3.50 -2.98
N ILE A 12 1.66 3.61 -4.12
CA ILE A 12 1.29 4.86 -4.76
C ILE A 12 -0.23 4.87 -4.86
N GLY A 13 -0.88 5.62 -3.99
CA GLY A 13 -2.32 5.80 -3.97
C GLY A 13 -2.76 6.98 -4.84
N ASP A 14 -4.07 7.03 -5.10
CA ASP A 14 -4.74 8.10 -5.81
C ASP A 14 -5.51 8.99 -4.81
N ARG A 15 -5.50 10.31 -5.03
CA ARG A 15 -6.18 11.26 -4.14
C ARG A 15 -7.69 11.06 -4.09
N ASP A 16 -8.32 10.78 -5.23
CA ASP A 16 -9.77 10.85 -5.40
C ASP A 16 -10.43 9.44 -5.44
N GLY A 17 -9.63 8.37 -5.58
CA GLY A 17 -10.07 6.97 -5.62
C GLY A 17 -9.70 6.15 -4.40
N ILE A 18 -8.40 5.86 -4.23
CA ILE A 18 -7.90 5.00 -3.14
C ILE A 18 -6.60 5.58 -2.59
N PRO A 19 -6.62 6.20 -1.40
CA PRO A 19 -5.42 6.82 -0.83
C PRO A 19 -4.41 5.76 -0.39
N GLY A 20 -3.12 6.10 -0.45
CA GLY A 20 -2.02 5.19 -0.09
C GLY A 20 -2.18 4.53 1.29
N PRO A 21 -2.60 5.25 2.35
CA PRO A 21 -2.86 4.65 3.66
C PRO A 21 -3.91 3.54 3.66
N ALA A 22 -4.93 3.60 2.81
CA ALA A 22 -5.93 2.54 2.72
C ALA A 22 -5.34 1.25 2.12
N ILE A 23 -4.50 1.40 1.09
CA ILE A 23 -3.78 0.28 0.48
C ILE A 23 -2.77 -0.31 1.49
N GLU A 24 -2.09 0.55 2.26
CA GLU A 24 -1.11 0.15 3.27
C GLU A 24 -1.70 -0.77 4.33
N GLU A 25 -2.91 -0.47 4.81
CA GLU A 25 -3.59 -1.31 5.81
C GLU A 25 -3.91 -2.71 5.27
N CYS A 26 -4.40 -2.80 4.04
CA CYS A 26 -4.65 -4.07 3.37
C CYS A 26 -3.37 -4.88 3.17
N VAL A 27 -2.30 -4.21 2.74
CA VAL A 27 -1.01 -4.84 2.40
C VAL A 27 -0.26 -5.32 3.65
N LYS A 28 -0.35 -4.60 4.77
CA LYS A 28 0.13 -5.06 6.08
C LYS A 28 -0.63 -6.30 6.55
N THR A 29 -1.96 -6.30 6.41
CA THR A 29 -2.81 -7.45 6.75
C THR A 29 -2.48 -8.69 5.90
N ALA A 30 -2.06 -8.46 4.65
CA ALA A 30 -1.56 -9.49 3.74
C ALA A 30 -0.11 -9.96 4.04
N GLY A 31 0.56 -9.40 5.06
CA GLY A 31 1.87 -9.83 5.55
C GLY A 31 3.07 -9.14 4.91
N ALA A 32 2.88 -8.06 4.16
CA ALA A 32 4.00 -7.33 3.55
C ALA A 32 4.58 -6.26 4.49
N GLU A 33 5.86 -5.94 4.27
CA GLU A 33 6.56 -4.80 4.86
C GLU A 33 6.44 -3.60 3.92
N VAL A 34 5.70 -2.57 4.35
CA VAL A 34 5.55 -1.34 3.55
C VAL A 34 6.75 -0.44 3.81
N ILE A 35 7.53 -0.18 2.75
CA ILE A 35 8.78 0.60 2.82
C ILE A 35 8.62 2.03 2.27
N TYR A 36 7.52 2.31 1.58
CA TYR A 36 7.15 3.63 1.09
C TYR A 36 5.66 3.68 0.78
N SER A 37 5.01 4.79 1.12
CA SER A 37 3.59 5.04 0.85
C SER A 37 3.40 6.53 0.58
N SER A 38 2.82 6.86 -0.57
CA SER A 38 2.41 8.22 -0.92
C SER A 38 1.04 8.19 -1.59
N THR A 39 0.30 9.29 -1.45
CA THR A 39 -0.91 9.54 -2.24
C THR A 39 -0.57 10.65 -3.22
N GLU A 40 -0.64 10.33 -4.51
CA GLU A 40 -0.33 11.27 -5.58
C GLU A 40 -1.63 11.77 -6.22
N CYS A 41 -1.58 13.00 -6.74
CA CYS A 41 -2.67 13.61 -7.47
C CYS A 41 -2.26 13.70 -8.94
N PHE A 42 -2.49 12.62 -9.70
CA PHE A 42 -2.23 12.58 -11.13
C PHE A 42 -3.31 13.39 -11.88
N VAL A 43 -3.18 14.72 -11.85
CA VAL A 43 -3.97 15.65 -12.68
C VAL A 43 -3.38 15.79 -14.08
#